data_AF-A0AAQ3N2U0-F1
#
_entry.id   AF-A0AAQ3N2U0-F1
#
_cell.length_a   1.000
_cell.length_b   1.000
_cell.length_c   1.000
_cell.angle_alpha   90.00
_cell.angle_beta   90.00
_cell.angle_gamma   90.00
#
_symmetry.space_group_name_H-M   'P 1'
#
loop_
_entity.id
_entity.type
_entity.pdbx_description
1 polymer ?
#
loop_
_entity_poly.entity_id
_entity_poly.type
_entity_poly.pdbx_seq_one_letter_code
_entity_poly.pdbx_strand_id
1 'polypeptide(L)'
;MASSSSSGLTFKLHPLVIVNISDHYTRVKSQMNPTLAPSHTNNAAAPNGGDGVVSTLPPRVYGCVIGVQKGRTVEIFNSFELLYDPSTHSLDRTFLEKKQELCLVFLSLSLSLALSLSNFLILC
;
A
#
# COMPACT_ATOMS: atom_id res chain seq x y z
N MET A 1 2.11 -12.49 20.65
CA MET A 1 1.68 -11.12 20.29
C MET A 1 0.95 -10.55 21.49
N ALA A 2 1.33 -9.37 21.98
CA ALA A 2 0.60 -8.73 23.07
C ALA A 2 -0.84 -8.46 22.60
N SER A 3 -1.82 -9.10 23.25
CA SER A 3 -3.23 -8.84 23.04
C SER A 3 -3.58 -7.53 23.71
N SER A 4 -3.17 -6.42 23.10
CA SER A 4 -3.58 -5.08 23.52
C SER A 4 -5.11 -5.06 23.50
N SER A 5 -5.70 -4.76 24.65
CA SER A 5 -7.15 -4.70 24.88
C SER A 5 -7.88 -4.23 23.64
N SER A 6 -8.76 -5.07 23.08
CA SER A 6 -9.67 -4.72 22.00
C SER A 6 -10.72 -3.75 22.54
N SER A 7 -10.31 -2.52 22.88
CA SER A 7 -11.24 -1.44 23.12
C SER A 7 -12.00 -1.26 21.81
N GLY A 8 -13.34 -1.34 21.86
CA GLY A 8 -14.21 -1.49 20.69
C GLY A 8 -14.08 -0.33 19.70
N LEU A 9 -13.05 -0.41 18.85
CA LEU A 9 -12.78 0.46 17.72
C LEU A 9 -13.43 -0.15 16.49
N THR A 10 -14.26 0.63 15.82
CA THR A 10 -14.92 0.20 14.58
C THR A 10 -14.11 0.73 13.40
N PHE A 11 -13.63 -0.16 12.54
CA PHE A 11 -12.96 0.23 11.30
C PHE A 11 -13.93 0.19 10.13
N LYS A 12 -14.04 1.30 9.41
CA LYS A 12 -14.72 1.35 8.10
C LYS A 12 -13.65 1.51 7.03
N LEU A 13 -13.59 0.56 6.11
CA LEU A 13 -12.65 0.57 5.01
C LEU A 13 -13.38 0.90 3.72
N HIS A 14 -12.96 1.97 3.04
CA HIS A 14 -13.54 2.31 1.74
C HIS A 14 -13.09 1.29 0.68
N PRO A 15 -13.99 0.83 -0.23
CA PRO A 15 -13.64 -0.17 -1.25
C PRO A 15 -12.41 0.22 -2.09
N LEU A 16 -12.24 1.51 -2.37
CA LEU A 16 -11.07 2.05 -3.09
C LEU A 16 -9.75 1.63 -2.44
N VAL A 17 -9.67 1.59 -1.12
CA VAL A 17 -8.44 1.25 -0.39
C VAL A 17 -8.06 -0.22 -0.63
N ILE A 18 -9.05 -1.11 -0.62
CA ILE A 18 -8.84 -2.54 -0.87
C ILE A 18 -8.33 -2.74 -2.30
N VAL A 19 -8.95 -2.05 -3.26
CA VAL A 19 -8.55 -2.12 -4.66
C VAL A 19 -7.12 -1.60 -4.83
N ASN A 20 -6.78 -0.44 -4.28
CA ASN A 20 -5.44 0.15 -4.37
C ASN A 20 -4.35 -0.78 -3.81
N ILE A 21 -4.58 -1.37 -2.63
CA ILE A 21 -3.62 -2.28 -2.00
C ILE A 21 -3.46 -3.56 -2.83
N SER A 22 -4.56 -4.12 -3.32
CA SER A 22 -4.54 -5.35 -4.12
C SER A 22 -3.83 -5.16 -5.46
N ASP A 23 -4.08 -4.02 -6.10
CA ASP A 23 -3.46 -3.61 -7.35
C ASP A 23 -1.94 -3.37 -7.17
N HIS A 24 -1.53 -2.69 -6.09
CA HIS A 24 -0.10 -2.56 -5.74
C HIS A 24 0.58 -3.92 -5.54
N TYR A 25 -0.04 -4.81 -4.74
CA TYR A 25 0.48 -6.15 -4.55
C TYR A 25 0.64 -6.91 -5.87
N THR A 26 -0.36 -6.81 -6.75
CA THR A 26 -0.36 -7.48 -8.04
C THR A 26 0.74 -6.93 -8.95
N ARG A 27 0.94 -5.60 -8.99
CA ARG A 27 2.04 -4.99 -9.75
C ARG A 27 3.40 -5.47 -9.26
N VAL A 28 3.65 -5.40 -7.95
CA VAL A 28 4.92 -5.84 -7.36
C VAL A 28 5.15 -7.33 -7.62
N LYS A 29 4.09 -8.15 -7.50
CA LYS A 29 4.15 -9.58 -7.80
C LYS A 29 4.44 -9.86 -9.28
N SER A 30 3.88 -9.08 -10.20
CA SER A 30 4.13 -9.23 -11.65
C SER A 30 5.56 -8.82 -12.04
N GLN A 31 6.10 -7.75 -11.43
CA GLN A 31 7.48 -7.32 -11.63
C GLN A 31 8.49 -8.32 -11.05
N MET A 32 8.08 -9.04 -10.00
CA MET A 32 8.83 -10.14 -9.39
C MET A 32 8.80 -11.45 -10.23
N ASN A 33 8.07 -11.50 -11.34
CA ASN A 33 7.99 -12.75 -12.12
C ASN A 33 9.34 -13.10 -12.78
N PRO A 34 9.82 -14.35 -12.60
CA PRO A 34 11.17 -14.76 -12.91
C PRO A 34 11.41 -14.79 -14.42
N THR A 35 12.66 -14.54 -14.78
CA THR A 35 13.25 -14.90 -16.07
C THR A 35 13.05 -16.39 -16.36
N LEU A 36 11.89 -16.76 -16.91
CA LEU A 36 11.67 -17.99 -17.66
C LEU A 36 10.77 -17.62 -18.85
N ALA A 37 11.39 -17.06 -19.88
CA ALA A 37 10.79 -17.07 -21.21
C ALA A 37 10.60 -18.53 -21.65
N PRO A 38 9.51 -18.87 -22.37
CA PRO A 38 9.36 -20.19 -22.95
C PRO A 38 10.28 -20.26 -24.18
N SER A 39 11.50 -20.77 -24.01
CA SER A 39 12.31 -21.19 -25.15
C SER A 39 11.82 -22.54 -25.64
N HIS A 40 11.41 -22.57 -26.91
CA HIS A 40 10.94 -23.73 -27.64
C HIS A 40 11.95 -24.90 -27.66
N THR A 41 11.39 -26.11 -27.65
CA THR A 41 11.92 -27.46 -27.97
C THR A 41 13.24 -27.58 -28.76
N ASN A 42 14.20 -28.39 -28.27
CA ASN A 42 14.74 -29.64 -28.86
C ASN A 42 16.23 -29.92 -28.53
N ASN A 43 16.50 -31.19 -28.22
CA ASN A 43 17.77 -31.93 -28.28
C ASN A 43 18.82 -31.82 -27.14
N ALA A 44 19.46 -32.98 -26.94
CA ALA A 44 20.29 -33.39 -25.82
C ALA A 44 21.67 -32.72 -25.75
N ALA A 45 22.05 -32.29 -24.54
CA ALA A 45 23.39 -32.39 -23.95
C ALA A 45 23.38 -31.83 -22.51
N ALA A 46 23.79 -32.62 -21.52
CA ALA A 46 24.20 -32.13 -20.19
C ALA A 46 25.52 -31.32 -20.31
N PRO A 47 26.01 -30.55 -19.31
CA PRO A 47 25.76 -30.63 -17.86
C PRO A 47 25.69 -29.28 -17.10
N ASN A 48 25.59 -29.38 -15.77
CA ASN A 48 25.89 -28.40 -14.70
C ASN A 48 24.68 -27.94 -13.89
N GLY A 49 24.60 -28.51 -12.68
CA GLY A 49 23.73 -28.05 -11.61
C GLY A 49 24.26 -26.77 -10.94
N GLY A 50 23.37 -26.08 -10.25
CA GLY A 50 23.71 -24.91 -9.43
C GLY A 50 22.52 -24.02 -9.14
N ASP A 51 21.61 -24.52 -8.30
CA ASP A 51 20.78 -23.77 -7.35
C ASP A 51 20.06 -22.50 -7.86
N GLY A 52 19.02 -22.70 -8.67
CA GLY A 52 17.99 -21.71 -8.84
C GLY A 52 17.21 -21.57 -7.53
N VAL A 53 17.70 -20.75 -6.61
CA VAL A 53 16.90 -20.22 -5.49
C VAL A 53 15.78 -19.40 -6.11
N VAL A 54 14.69 -20.08 -6.50
CA VAL A 54 13.38 -19.47 -6.56
C VAL A 54 13.16 -18.98 -5.13
N SER A 55 13.33 -17.69 -4.92
CA SER A 55 12.85 -17.06 -3.70
C SER A 55 11.33 -17.17 -3.73
N THR A 56 10.81 -18.28 -3.19
CA THR A 56 9.39 -18.62 -3.06
C THR A 56 8.67 -17.72 -2.05
N LEU A 57 9.34 -16.69 -1.53
CA LEU A 57 8.78 -15.77 -0.56
C LEU A 57 7.74 -14.88 -1.25
N PRO A 58 6.49 -14.84 -0.76
CA PRO A 58 5.47 -13.97 -1.32
C PRO A 58 5.95 -12.51 -1.27
N PRO A 59 5.75 -11.74 -2.36
CA PRO A 59 6.23 -10.36 -2.43
C PRO A 59 5.64 -9.55 -1.27
N ARG A 60 6.50 -8.81 -0.57
CA ARG A 60 6.09 -7.89 0.48
C ARG A 60 5.93 -6.50 -0.09
N VAL A 61 4.79 -5.88 0.20
CA VAL A 61 4.50 -4.49 -0.19
C VAL A 61 4.38 -3.63 1.05
N TYR A 62 4.85 -2.39 0.94
CA TYR A 62 4.81 -1.41 2.01
C TYR A 62 3.93 -0.24 1.59
N GLY A 63 3.23 0.33 2.57
CA GLY A 63 2.31 1.43 2.34
C GLY A 63 1.77 1.99 3.64
N CYS A 64 1.04 3.08 3.52
CA CYS A 64 0.34 3.75 4.61
C CYS A 64 -1.11 3.98 4.23
N VAL A 65 -1.97 4.07 5.24
CA VAL A 65 -3.40 4.34 5.08
C VAL A 65 -3.72 5.70 5.69
N ILE A 66 -4.67 6.40 5.07
CA ILE A 66 -5.16 7.70 5.48
C ILE A 66 -6.64 7.57 5.78
N GLY A 67 -7.04 8.11 6.92
CA GLY A 67 -8.40 8.07 7.40
C GLY A 67 -8.71 9.22 8.34
N VAL A 68 -9.98 9.32 8.72
CA VAL A 68 -10.45 10.23 9.76
C VAL A 68 -11.00 9.38 10.89
N GLN A 69 -10.64 9.74 12.11
CA GLN A 69 -11.18 9.14 13.32
C GLN A 69 -12.29 10.02 13.90
N LYS A 70 -13.47 9.43 14.12
CA LYS A 70 -14.60 10.05 14.82
C LYS A 70 -14.94 9.20 16.04
N GLY A 71 -14.47 9.65 17.21
CA GLY A 71 -14.59 8.88 18.45
C GLY A 71 -13.88 7.53 18.35
N ARG A 72 -14.64 6.44 18.50
CA ARG A 72 -14.14 5.06 18.39
C ARG A 72 -14.22 4.50 16.97
N THR A 73 -14.71 5.26 16.00
CA THR A 73 -14.77 4.81 14.59
C THR A 73 -13.62 5.41 13.80
N VAL A 74 -12.87 4.57 13.09
CA VAL A 74 -11.82 4.99 12.16
C VAL A 74 -12.30 4.70 10.74
N GLU A 75 -12.43 5.75 9.93
CA GLU A 75 -12.84 5.64 8.53
C GLU A 75 -11.61 5.82 7.64
N ILE A 76 -11.19 4.74 6.99
CA ILE A 76 -10.03 4.71 6.09
C ILE A 76 -10.53 4.90 4.67
N PHE A 77 -10.12 5.99 4.02
CA PHE A 77 -10.61 6.36 2.68
C PHE A 77 -9.53 6.36 1.62
N ASN A 78 -8.24 6.42 1.99
CA ASN A 78 -7.15 6.39 1.02
C ASN A 78 -5.96 5.57 1.54
N SER A 79 -5.10 5.12 0.65
CA SER A 79 -3.84 4.44 0.93
C SER A 79 -2.78 4.84 -0.07
N PHE A 80 -1.54 4.92 0.36
CA PHE A 80 -0.41 5.20 -0.50
C PHE A 80 0.69 4.15 -0.33
N GLU A 81 1.33 3.85 -1.45
CA GLU A 81 2.44 2.91 -1.55
C GLU A 81 3.72 3.58 -1.06
N LEU A 82 4.61 2.82 -0.42
CA LEU A 82 5.92 3.28 0.01
C LEU A 82 7.02 2.45 -0.66
N LEU A 83 8.11 3.12 -1.04
CA LEU A 83 9.30 2.43 -1.51
C LEU A 83 10.09 1.92 -0.31
N TYR A 84 10.39 0.63 -0.36
CA TYR A 84 11.25 -0.05 0.59
C TYR A 84 12.58 -0.35 -0.07
N ASP A 85 13.66 0.12 0.54
CA ASP A 85 15.01 -0.19 0.11
C ASP A 85 15.51 -1.42 0.89
N PRO A 86 15.69 -2.57 0.22
CA PRO A 86 16.17 -3.80 0.87
C PRO A 86 17.62 -3.69 1.33
N SER A 87 18.42 -2.77 0.77
CA SER A 87 19.85 -2.65 1.11
C SER A 87 20.06 -1.92 2.45
N THR A 88 19.29 -0.87 2.70
CA THR A 88 19.33 -0.09 3.94
C THR A 88 18.31 -0.57 4.97
N HIS A 89 17.48 -1.56 4.62
CA HIS A 89 16.32 -2.00 5.40
C HIS A 89 15.39 -0.85 5.81
N SER A 90 15.32 0.21 5.00
CA SER A 90 14.66 1.46 5.34
C SER A 90 13.58 1.83 4.32
N LEU A 91 12.59 2.59 4.79
CA LEU A 91 11.61 3.23 3.92
C LEU A 91 12.21 4.57 3.48
N ASP A 92 12.05 4.90 2.20
CA ASP A 92 12.54 6.16 1.64
C ASP A 92 11.88 7.35 2.38
N ARG A 93 12.67 8.01 3.24
CA ARG A 93 12.22 9.13 4.08
C ARG A 93 11.86 10.34 3.24
N THR A 94 12.64 10.64 2.20
CA THR A 94 12.39 11.77 1.31
C THR A 94 11.09 11.58 0.53
N PHE A 95 10.79 10.33 0.15
CA PHE A 95 9.50 10.01 -0.44
C PHE A 95 8.34 10.10 0.56
N LEU A 96 8.54 9.62 1.79
CA LEU A 96 7.57 9.72 2.87
C LEU A 96 7.20 11.18 3.16
N GLU A 97 8.20 12.07 3.27
CA GLU A 97 8.01 13.51 3.51
C GLU A 97 7.22 14.17 2.37
N LYS A 98 7.55 13.89 1.11
CA LYS A 98 6.78 14.39 -0.05
C LYS A 98 5.33 13.90 -0.04
N LYS A 99 5.09 12.65 0.36
CA LYS A 99 3.74 12.10 0.46
C LYS A 99 3.00 12.63 1.68
N GLN A 100 3.69 12.95 2.76
CA GLN A 100 3.13 13.62 3.94
C GLN A 100 2.62 15.01 3.58
N GLU A 101 3.37 15.80 2.82
CA GLU A 101 2.89 17.09 2.29
C GLU A 101 1.59 16.93 1.50
N LEU A 102 1.52 15.92 0.63
CA LEU A 102 0.31 15.60 -0.12
C LEU A 102 -0.86 15.19 0.80
N CYS A 103 -0.59 14.44 1.87
CA CYS A 103 -1.60 14.09 2.87
C CYS A 103 -2.13 15.32 3.62
N LEU A 104 -1.26 16.26 3.98
CA LEU A 104 -1.65 17.52 4.64
C LEU A 104 -2.48 18.40 3.72
N VAL A 105 -2.10 18.52 2.43
CA VAL A 105 -2.88 19.25 1.42
C VAL A 105 -4.25 18.59 1.22
N PHE A 106 -4.30 17.27 1.13
CA PHE A 106 -5.57 16.54 0.97
C PHE A 106 -6.49 16.71 2.18
N LEU A 107 -5.95 16.61 3.40
CA LEU A 107 -6.70 16.81 4.64
C LEU A 107 -7.20 18.25 4.76
N SER A 108 -6.35 19.23 4.41
CA SER A 108 -6.69 20.65 4.39
C SER A 108 -7.80 20.96 3.38
N LEU A 109 -7.70 20.44 2.15
CA LEU A 109 -8.72 20.61 1.12
C LEU A 109 -10.04 19.93 1.52
N SER A 110 -9.97 18.71 2.03
CA SER A 110 -11.16 17.99 2.51
C SER A 110 -11.85 18.72 3.66
N LEU A 111 -11.10 19.30 4.59
CA LEU A 111 -11.65 20.08 5.70
C LEU A 111 -12.25 21.41 5.20
N SER A 112 -11.56 22.10 4.29
CA SER A 112 -12.04 23.34 3.67
C SER A 112 -13.34 23.12 2.90
N LEU A 113 -13.42 22.05 2.11
CA LEU A 113 -14.63 21.69 1.38
C LEU A 113 -15.77 21.31 2.34
N ALA A 114 -15.48 20.53 3.38
CA ALA A 114 -16.46 20.18 4.40
C ALA A 114 -17.00 21.43 5.13
N LEU A 115 -16.14 22.37 5.51
CA LEU A 115 -16.54 23.64 6.13
C LEU A 115 -17.35 24.50 5.16
N SER A 116 -16.95 24.59 3.89
CA SER A 116 -17.68 25.33 2.86
C SER A 116 -19.10 24.77 2.65
N LEU A 117 -19.23 23.45 2.53
CA LEU A 117 -20.53 22.76 2.43
C LEU A 117 -21.38 22.93 3.69
N SER A 118 -20.75 22.92 4.88
CA SER A 118 -21.45 23.13 6.15
C SER A 118 -22.02 24.55 6.24
N ASN A 119 -21.24 25.57 5.84
CA ASN A 119 -21.70 26.95 5.79
C ASN A 119 -22.82 27.13 4.74
N PHE A 120 -22.72 26.46 3.59
CA PHE A 120 -23.78 26.49 2.58
C PHE A 120 -25.08 25.85 3.09
N LEU A 121 -24.99 24.74 3.81
CA LEU A 121 -26.15 24.05 4.39
C LEU A 121 -26.78 24.82 5.56
N ILE A 122 -26.01 25.62 6.31
CA ILE A 122 -26.52 26.50 7.38
C ILE A 122 -27.24 27.74 6.79
N LEU A 123 -26.92 28.12 5.55
CA LEU A 123 -27.45 29.32 4.90
C LEU A 123 -28.71 29.07 4.06
N CYS A 124 -29.12 27.81 3.84
CA CYS A 124 -30.36 27.42 3.16
C CYS A 124 -31.44 26.99 4.16
#